data_AF-A0A261FN75-F1
#
_entry.id   AF-A0A261FN75-F1
#
_cell.length_a   1.000
_cell.length_b   1.000
_cell.length_c   1.000
_cell.angle_alpha   90.00
_cell.angle_beta   90.00
_cell.angle_gamma   90.00
#
_symmetry.space_group_name_H-M   'P 1'
#
loop_
_entity.id
_entity.type
_entity.pdbx_description
1 polymer ?
#
loop_
_entity_poly.entity_id
_entity_poly.type
_entity_poly.pdbx_seq_one_letter_code
_entity_poly.pdbx_strand_id
1 'polypeptide(L)'
;MCYAVSDRPTEGFRYGGTLVSIGDVGLNGHPDETHAANYTGNTHGGMLRIGDAFYAFYHRQTNRSSYARQACAEQLDASFDTTAGEWRFAQSEVTSCGLNGGPLRGDGRYEARIACNLWSRTGAGRYDGDRPAKRLAAHPYFTQDGHDGRAEAGPMPACQYIANMRDGAVAGFKYFSPVVGEASDTGTVPRDGGLRVTCVTVRVHRGFARADGRFMISTDPDGVHCIAEIPLHPTNNDWRVFRSVVMSPSIEQSEAAGDMGQLDRGTMDGVMTMDASDVVDTADASDTSDTVDAATAAAPNASDSKHRAVPLYFRYVGTGSIDFLDFTLSAGD
;
A
#
# COMPACT_ATOMS: atom_id res chain seq x y z
N MET A 1 -13.10 -10.63 -9.79
CA MET A 1 -14.01 -11.52 -9.04
C MET A 1 -15.20 -10.69 -8.57
N CYS A 2 -16.42 -11.15 -8.84
CA CYS A 2 -17.66 -10.43 -8.55
C CYS A 2 -18.58 -11.28 -7.66
N TYR A 3 -19.63 -10.67 -7.11
CA TYR A 3 -20.64 -11.36 -6.33
C TYR A 3 -22.06 -11.08 -6.83
N ALA A 4 -22.96 -11.99 -6.50
CA ALA A 4 -24.40 -11.84 -6.67
C ALA A 4 -25.10 -12.38 -5.42
N VAL A 5 -26.29 -11.85 -5.15
CA VAL A 5 -27.10 -12.15 -3.96
C VAL A 5 -28.43 -12.75 -4.38
N SER A 6 -28.93 -13.70 -3.59
CA SER A 6 -30.25 -14.32 -3.74
C SER A 6 -30.71 -14.89 -2.40
N ASP A 7 -32.02 -14.93 -2.20
CA ASP A 7 -32.68 -15.67 -1.11
C ASP A 7 -32.77 -17.18 -1.40
N ARG A 8 -32.47 -17.59 -2.64
CA ARG A 8 -32.46 -18.99 -3.09
C ARG A 8 -31.06 -19.40 -3.58
N PRO A 9 -30.62 -20.64 -3.31
CA PRO A 9 -29.28 -21.09 -3.69
C PRO A 9 -29.09 -21.35 -5.19
N THR A 10 -30.16 -21.36 -6.00
CA THR A 10 -30.12 -21.84 -7.40
C THR A 10 -30.74 -20.89 -8.42
N GLU A 11 -31.38 -19.80 -8.00
CA GLU A 11 -32.09 -18.88 -8.89
C GLU A 11 -32.19 -17.47 -8.29
N GLY A 12 -32.73 -16.50 -9.03
CA GLY A 12 -33.03 -15.17 -8.50
C GLY A 12 -31.82 -14.26 -8.25
N PHE A 13 -30.63 -14.63 -8.75
CA PHE A 13 -29.40 -13.87 -8.49
C PHE A 13 -29.43 -12.45 -9.04
N ARG A 14 -29.11 -11.49 -8.17
CA ARG A 14 -28.91 -10.08 -8.51
C ARG A 14 -27.43 -9.73 -8.38
N TYR A 15 -26.87 -9.11 -9.41
CA TYR A 15 -25.47 -8.66 -9.39
C TYR A 15 -25.23 -7.66 -8.25
N GLY A 16 -24.24 -7.95 -7.41
CA GLY A 16 -23.88 -7.11 -6.25
C GLY A 16 -22.68 -6.21 -6.48
N GLY A 17 -21.84 -6.51 -7.47
CA GLY A 17 -20.64 -5.74 -7.77
C GLY A 17 -19.37 -6.58 -7.86
N THR A 18 -18.25 -5.88 -7.98
CA THR A 18 -16.91 -6.47 -7.97
C THR A 18 -16.43 -6.57 -6.52
N LEU A 19 -15.92 -7.73 -6.12
CA LEU A 19 -15.25 -7.89 -4.82
C LEU A 19 -13.78 -7.46 -4.91
N VAL A 20 -13.07 -7.94 -5.93
CA VAL A 20 -11.65 -7.63 -6.15
C VAL A 20 -11.29 -7.74 -7.64
N SER A 21 -10.40 -6.87 -8.10
CA SER A 21 -9.76 -6.91 -9.41
C SER A 21 -8.24 -6.86 -9.21
N ILE A 22 -7.48 -7.80 -9.77
CA ILE A 22 -6.01 -7.87 -9.57
C ILE A 22 -5.33 -6.53 -9.92
N GLY A 23 -5.80 -5.88 -10.98
CA GLY A 23 -5.25 -4.60 -11.45
C GLY A 23 -5.95 -3.38 -10.86
N ASP A 24 -6.76 -3.54 -9.81
CA ASP A 24 -7.62 -2.49 -9.23
C ASP A 24 -8.62 -1.86 -10.21
N VAL A 25 -8.84 -2.47 -11.39
CA VAL A 25 -9.75 -1.97 -12.43
C VAL A 25 -11.16 -1.76 -11.85
N GLY A 26 -11.71 -0.56 -12.07
CA GLY A 26 -12.99 -0.11 -11.51
C GLY A 26 -12.85 0.77 -10.28
N LEU A 27 -11.68 0.82 -9.65
CA LEU A 27 -11.38 1.79 -8.58
C LEU A 27 -10.88 3.12 -9.16
N ASN A 28 -10.87 4.15 -8.32
CA ASN A 28 -10.39 5.47 -8.70
C ASN A 28 -8.93 5.40 -9.21
N GLY A 29 -8.64 6.08 -10.32
CA GLY A 29 -7.33 6.01 -11.01
C GLY A 29 -7.13 4.78 -11.89
N HIS A 30 -8.05 3.81 -11.89
CA HIS A 30 -7.96 2.55 -12.64
C HIS A 30 -9.22 2.30 -13.51
N PRO A 31 -9.55 3.18 -14.48
CA PRO A 31 -10.78 3.07 -15.26
C PRO A 31 -10.82 1.82 -16.17
N ASP A 32 -9.66 1.31 -16.58
CA ASP A 32 -9.51 0.16 -17.48
C ASP A 32 -8.17 -0.56 -17.28
N GLU A 33 -7.94 -1.64 -18.03
CA GLU A 33 -6.72 -2.44 -17.94
C GLU A 33 -5.45 -1.72 -18.39
N THR A 34 -5.54 -0.62 -19.15
CA THR A 34 -4.36 0.17 -19.54
C THR A 34 -3.82 1.01 -18.37
N HIS A 35 -4.65 1.22 -17.36
CA HIS A 35 -4.33 1.90 -16.11
C HIS A 35 -4.16 0.93 -14.93
N ALA A 36 -4.05 -0.39 -15.19
CA ALA A 36 -4.01 -1.39 -14.14
C ALA A 36 -2.79 -1.24 -13.22
N ALA A 37 -3.02 -1.33 -11.91
CA ALA A 37 -1.95 -1.28 -10.89
C ALA A 37 -1.11 -2.57 -10.80
N ASN A 38 -1.52 -3.63 -11.51
CA ASN A 38 -0.85 -4.93 -11.55
C ASN A 38 -1.18 -5.67 -12.86
N TYR A 39 -0.41 -6.71 -13.18
CA TYR A 39 -0.65 -7.55 -14.36
C TYR A 39 -1.99 -8.28 -14.24
N THR A 40 -2.85 -8.09 -15.24
CA THR A 40 -4.19 -8.66 -15.24
C THR A 40 -4.21 -10.06 -15.86
N GLY A 41 -5.30 -10.77 -15.65
CA GLY A 41 -5.55 -12.07 -16.24
C GLY A 41 -6.73 -12.74 -15.54
N ASN A 42 -6.80 -14.07 -15.62
CA ASN A 42 -7.80 -14.82 -14.88
C ASN A 42 -7.75 -14.53 -13.36
N THR A 43 -8.92 -14.39 -12.74
CA THR A 43 -9.04 -14.36 -11.28
C THR A 43 -9.90 -15.54 -10.86
N HIS A 44 -9.43 -16.32 -9.89
CA HIS A 44 -10.22 -17.36 -9.25
C HIS A 44 -10.04 -17.26 -7.75
N GLY A 45 -11.10 -17.58 -7.01
CA GLY A 45 -11.14 -17.33 -5.59
C GLY A 45 -12.46 -17.71 -4.95
N GLY A 46 -12.62 -17.29 -3.71
CA GLY A 46 -13.83 -17.43 -2.93
C GLY A 46 -13.93 -16.34 -1.88
N MET A 47 -15.03 -16.34 -1.15
CA MET A 47 -15.26 -15.43 -0.04
C MET A 47 -15.51 -16.24 1.23
N LEU A 48 -14.94 -15.80 2.35
CA LEU A 48 -15.13 -16.44 3.64
C LEU A 48 -15.28 -15.39 4.72
N ARG A 49 -16.20 -15.63 5.66
CA ARG A 49 -16.26 -14.87 6.92
C ARG A 49 -15.35 -15.54 7.95
N ILE A 50 -14.41 -14.78 8.50
CA ILE A 50 -13.48 -15.21 9.55
C ILE A 50 -13.72 -14.30 10.75
N GLY A 51 -14.27 -14.85 11.84
CA GLY A 51 -14.80 -14.03 12.93
C GLY A 51 -15.90 -13.09 12.42
N ASP A 52 -15.73 -11.79 12.65
CA ASP A 52 -16.68 -10.76 12.21
C ASP A 52 -16.32 -10.08 10.89
N ALA A 53 -15.19 -10.43 10.29
CA ALA A 53 -14.74 -9.85 9.04
C ALA A 53 -14.98 -10.80 7.85
N PHE A 54 -15.32 -10.22 6.70
CA PHE A 54 -15.38 -10.93 5.42
C PHE A 54 -14.07 -10.76 4.66
N TYR A 55 -13.62 -11.83 4.01
CA TYR A 55 -12.40 -11.83 3.21
C TYR A 55 -12.68 -12.41 1.83
N ALA A 56 -12.11 -11.77 0.81
CA ALA A 56 -11.95 -12.34 -0.52
C ALA A 56 -10.60 -13.05 -0.58
N PHE A 57 -10.61 -14.35 -0.87
CA PHE A 57 -9.43 -15.14 -1.19
C PHE A 57 -9.34 -15.31 -2.70
N TYR A 58 -8.19 -15.04 -3.29
CA TYR A 58 -8.01 -15.15 -4.73
C TYR A 58 -6.55 -15.45 -5.05
N HIS A 59 -6.20 -15.42 -6.32
CA HIS A 59 -4.80 -15.49 -6.73
C HIS A 59 -4.45 -14.35 -7.68
N ARG A 60 -3.16 -14.00 -7.71
CA ARG A 60 -2.54 -13.24 -8.80
C ARG A 60 -1.57 -14.11 -9.58
N GLN A 61 -1.24 -13.71 -10.80
CA GLN A 61 -0.34 -14.46 -11.66
C GLN A 61 1.13 -14.25 -11.28
N THR A 62 1.91 -15.32 -11.43
CA THR A 62 3.38 -15.32 -11.30
C THR A 62 3.99 -15.86 -12.60
N ASN A 63 5.32 -15.76 -12.76
CA ASN A 63 6.05 -16.31 -13.90
C ASN A 63 5.54 -15.85 -15.29
N ARG A 64 4.88 -14.69 -15.36
CA ARG A 64 4.25 -14.15 -16.58
C ARG A 64 3.29 -15.14 -17.26
N SER A 65 2.53 -15.87 -16.44
CA SER A 65 1.67 -16.96 -16.90
C SER A 65 0.38 -17.00 -16.11
N SER A 66 -0.75 -17.20 -16.78
CA SER A 66 -2.05 -17.45 -16.14
C SER A 66 -2.14 -18.82 -15.45
N TYR A 67 -1.09 -19.66 -15.56
CA TYR A 67 -1.02 -21.01 -14.98
C TYR A 67 -0.08 -21.10 -13.77
N ALA A 68 0.65 -20.04 -13.43
CA ALA A 68 1.46 -19.94 -12.23
C ALA A 68 0.90 -18.83 -11.34
N ARG A 69 0.71 -19.10 -10.05
CA ARG A 69 -0.18 -18.31 -9.19
C ARG A 69 0.35 -18.18 -7.77
N GLN A 70 0.01 -17.06 -7.13
CA GLN A 70 0.25 -16.82 -5.71
C GLN A 70 -1.09 -16.47 -5.06
N ALA A 71 -1.40 -17.13 -3.94
CA ALA A 71 -2.60 -16.84 -3.16
C ALA A 71 -2.52 -15.44 -2.54
N CYS A 72 -3.65 -14.74 -2.55
CA CYS A 72 -3.84 -13.40 -2.00
C CYS A 72 -5.14 -13.39 -1.20
N ALA A 73 -5.27 -12.44 -0.28
CA ALA A 73 -6.52 -12.21 0.42
C ALA A 73 -6.69 -10.71 0.68
N GLU A 74 -7.92 -10.20 0.60
CA GLU A 74 -8.25 -8.85 1.05
C GLU A 74 -9.44 -8.91 1.99
N GLN A 75 -9.39 -8.12 3.06
CA GLN A 75 -10.57 -7.88 3.89
C GLN A 75 -11.56 -7.03 3.10
N LEU A 76 -12.81 -7.49 3.03
CA LEU A 76 -13.89 -6.78 2.35
C LEU A 76 -14.48 -5.72 3.27
N ASP A 77 -14.72 -4.54 2.71
CA ASP A 77 -15.60 -3.55 3.31
C ASP A 77 -17.05 -4.01 3.13
N ALA A 78 -17.64 -4.49 4.23
CA ALA A 78 -18.94 -5.12 4.27
C ALA A 78 -19.91 -4.30 5.12
N SER A 79 -21.07 -3.99 4.55
CA SER A 79 -22.18 -3.36 5.27
C SER A 79 -23.45 -4.19 5.08
N PHE A 80 -24.32 -4.21 6.08
CA PHE A 80 -25.61 -4.88 5.98
C PHE A 80 -26.69 -3.87 5.60
N ASP A 81 -27.31 -4.06 4.43
CA ASP A 81 -28.45 -3.28 3.97
C ASP A 81 -29.71 -3.79 4.67
N THR A 82 -30.14 -3.10 5.72
CA THR A 82 -31.30 -3.50 6.53
C THR A 82 -32.62 -3.43 5.76
N THR A 83 -32.70 -2.64 4.68
CA THR A 83 -33.91 -2.51 3.86
C THR A 83 -34.07 -3.70 2.93
N ALA A 84 -32.97 -4.11 2.30
CA ALA A 84 -32.95 -5.27 1.42
C ALA A 84 -32.69 -6.60 2.15
N GLY A 85 -32.27 -6.55 3.42
CA GLY A 85 -31.93 -7.74 4.22
C GLY A 85 -30.68 -8.48 3.71
N GLU A 86 -29.73 -7.77 3.08
CA GLU A 86 -28.59 -8.38 2.41
C GLU A 86 -27.26 -7.67 2.69
N TRP A 87 -26.17 -8.44 2.65
CA TRP A 87 -24.82 -7.87 2.74
C TRP A 87 -24.45 -7.17 1.42
N ARG A 88 -23.81 -6.01 1.55
CA ARG A 88 -23.18 -5.24 0.48
C ARG A 88 -21.68 -5.21 0.71
N PHE A 89 -20.95 -5.39 -0.39
CA PHE A 89 -19.49 -5.35 -0.37
C PHE A 89 -19.02 -4.29 -1.37
N ALA A 90 -18.18 -3.38 -0.90
CA ALA A 90 -17.44 -2.49 -1.78
C ALA A 90 -16.29 -3.25 -2.45
N GLN A 91 -15.90 -2.84 -3.66
CA GLN A 91 -14.71 -3.40 -4.29
C GLN A 91 -13.48 -3.06 -3.42
N SER A 92 -12.75 -4.09 -3.03
CA SER A 92 -11.52 -3.95 -2.27
C SER A 92 -10.35 -3.64 -3.18
N GLU A 93 -9.53 -2.70 -2.72
CA GLU A 93 -8.19 -2.44 -3.25
C GLU A 93 -7.27 -3.63 -2.95
N VAL A 94 -6.37 -3.96 -3.87
CA VAL A 94 -5.32 -4.96 -3.62
C VAL A 94 -4.21 -4.35 -2.76
N THR A 95 -3.88 -5.01 -1.64
CA THR A 95 -2.93 -4.51 -0.64
C THR A 95 -1.84 -5.53 -0.32
N SER A 96 -0.76 -5.07 0.31
CA SER A 96 0.31 -5.89 0.89
C SER A 96 -0.08 -6.47 2.25
N CYS A 97 -1.21 -6.03 2.84
CA CYS A 97 -1.62 -6.38 4.19
C CYS A 97 -2.17 -7.80 4.27
N GLY A 98 -2.83 -8.31 3.23
CA GLY A 98 -3.36 -9.67 3.25
C GLY A 98 -4.33 -9.88 4.42
N LEU A 99 -4.07 -10.93 5.22
CA LEU A 99 -4.83 -11.26 6.43
C LEU A 99 -4.36 -10.50 7.70
N ASN A 100 -3.51 -9.48 7.57
CA ASN A 100 -2.91 -8.78 8.71
C ASN A 100 -3.93 -7.97 9.56
N GLY A 101 -5.13 -7.71 9.04
CA GLY A 101 -6.20 -6.99 9.77
C GLY A 101 -6.00 -5.47 9.88
N GLY A 102 -4.95 -4.93 9.26
CA GLY A 102 -4.63 -3.51 9.24
C GLY A 102 -3.31 -3.24 8.52
N PRO A 103 -2.83 -1.98 8.50
CA PRO A 103 -1.53 -1.64 7.94
C PRO A 103 -0.39 -2.47 8.54
N LEU A 104 0.61 -2.81 7.72
CA LEU A 104 1.85 -3.45 8.16
C LEU A 104 2.62 -2.49 9.08
N ARG A 105 3.45 -3.02 9.98
CA ARG A 105 4.31 -2.18 10.83
C ARG A 105 5.35 -1.43 9.99
N GLY A 106 5.61 -0.17 10.28
CA GLY A 106 6.63 0.64 9.60
C GLY A 106 8.07 0.32 9.98
N ASP A 107 8.34 -0.92 10.40
CA ASP A 107 9.58 -1.37 11.02
C ASP A 107 9.69 -2.90 10.85
N GLY A 108 10.86 -3.38 10.40
CA GLY A 108 11.12 -4.79 10.11
C GLY A 108 11.50 -5.07 8.66
N ARG A 109 11.72 -6.35 8.35
CA ARG A 109 12.10 -6.83 7.01
C ARG A 109 10.88 -7.38 6.28
N TYR A 110 10.67 -6.93 5.05
CA TYR A 110 9.52 -7.28 4.21
C TYR A 110 10.00 -7.86 2.88
N GLU A 111 9.47 -9.02 2.51
CA GLU A 111 9.77 -9.66 1.24
C GLU A 111 9.07 -8.94 0.08
N ALA A 112 9.75 -8.75 -1.04
CA ALA A 112 9.20 -8.14 -2.25
C ALA A 112 7.98 -8.92 -2.80
N ARG A 113 7.82 -10.19 -2.42
CA ARG A 113 6.65 -11.02 -2.74
C ARG A 113 5.33 -10.48 -2.19
N ILE A 114 5.30 -9.48 -1.31
CA ILE A 114 4.05 -8.88 -0.84
C ILE A 114 3.67 -7.62 -1.63
N ALA A 115 4.45 -7.22 -2.64
CA ALA A 115 4.07 -6.10 -3.49
C ALA A 115 2.66 -6.35 -4.07
N CYS A 116 1.79 -5.39 -3.83
CA CYS A 116 0.40 -5.41 -4.28
C CYS A 116 0.25 -4.75 -5.65
N ASN A 117 1.19 -3.87 -5.97
CA ASN A 117 1.27 -3.11 -7.20
C ASN A 117 2.55 -3.48 -7.97
N LEU A 118 2.46 -3.68 -9.28
CA LEU A 118 3.61 -4.01 -10.12
C LEU A 118 3.39 -3.60 -11.59
N TRP A 119 4.27 -2.77 -12.14
CA TRP A 119 4.24 -2.39 -13.55
C TRP A 119 5.62 -2.11 -14.13
N SER A 120 5.74 -2.19 -15.46
CA SER A 120 6.93 -1.71 -16.18
C SER A 120 6.81 -0.21 -16.47
N ARG A 121 7.84 0.42 -17.06
CA ARG A 121 7.75 1.80 -17.57
C ARG A 121 6.53 2.05 -18.46
N THR A 122 6.06 1.05 -19.18
CA THR A 122 4.93 1.14 -20.11
C THR A 122 3.62 0.60 -19.51
N GLY A 123 3.53 0.53 -18.18
CA GLY A 123 2.37 0.00 -17.47
C GLY A 123 2.40 -1.52 -17.27
N ALA A 124 1.29 -2.04 -16.74
CA ALA A 124 1.05 -3.47 -16.62
C ALA A 124 0.40 -4.02 -17.90
N GLY A 125 0.41 -5.34 -18.05
CA GLY A 125 -0.24 -6.00 -19.18
C GLY A 125 -1.05 -7.21 -18.74
N ARG A 126 -1.91 -7.68 -19.64
CA ARG A 126 -2.66 -8.91 -19.44
C ARG A 126 -1.80 -10.16 -19.70
N TYR A 127 -1.87 -11.16 -18.86
CA TYR A 127 -1.21 -12.46 -19.08
C TYR A 127 -2.06 -13.46 -19.88
N ASP A 128 -3.38 -13.30 -19.91
CA ASP A 128 -4.19 -14.08 -20.85
C ASP A 128 -3.92 -13.63 -22.29
N GLY A 129 -4.13 -14.54 -23.24
CA GLY A 129 -3.99 -14.28 -24.67
C GLY A 129 -2.66 -14.75 -25.25
N ASP A 130 -2.35 -14.27 -26.45
CA ASP A 130 -1.28 -14.85 -27.26
C ASP A 130 0.11 -14.50 -26.75
N ARG A 131 0.88 -15.54 -26.44
CA ARG A 131 2.33 -15.51 -26.15
C ARG A 131 2.73 -14.41 -25.14
N PRO A 132 2.11 -14.36 -23.94
CA PRO A 132 2.37 -13.32 -22.93
C PRO A 132 3.84 -13.25 -22.52
N ALA A 133 4.52 -14.39 -22.40
CA ALA A 133 5.95 -14.45 -22.08
C ALA A 133 6.83 -13.70 -23.08
N LYS A 134 6.45 -13.66 -24.37
CA LYS A 134 7.16 -12.91 -25.42
C LYS A 134 6.77 -11.43 -25.39
N ARG A 135 5.47 -11.12 -25.34
CA ARG A 135 4.97 -9.74 -25.33
C ARG A 135 5.46 -8.96 -24.10
N LEU A 136 5.56 -9.65 -22.96
CA LEU A 136 5.95 -9.08 -21.67
C LEU A 136 7.37 -9.53 -21.28
N ALA A 137 8.23 -9.84 -22.26
CA ALA A 137 9.59 -10.32 -22.03
C ALA A 137 10.46 -9.33 -21.22
N ALA A 138 10.21 -8.03 -21.37
CA ALA A 138 10.92 -6.95 -20.68
C ALA A 138 10.24 -6.47 -19.38
N HIS A 139 9.12 -7.08 -19.00
CA HIS A 139 8.33 -6.66 -17.85
C HIS A 139 8.77 -7.36 -16.55
N PRO A 140 8.61 -6.72 -15.38
CA PRO A 140 8.81 -7.38 -14.10
C PRO A 140 7.72 -8.42 -13.82
N TYR A 141 8.02 -9.40 -12.97
CA TYR A 141 7.07 -10.44 -12.57
C TYR A 141 7.47 -11.12 -11.26
N PHE A 142 6.48 -11.60 -10.51
CA PHE A 142 6.73 -12.44 -9.33
C PHE A 142 7.20 -13.83 -9.74
N THR A 143 8.17 -14.39 -9.01
CA THR A 143 8.69 -15.75 -9.22
C THR A 143 9.38 -16.26 -7.95
N GLN A 144 10.02 -17.43 -8.01
CA GLN A 144 10.76 -18.01 -6.89
C GLN A 144 11.97 -18.82 -7.37
N ASP A 145 12.97 -19.04 -6.52
CA ASP A 145 14.23 -19.72 -6.86
C ASP A 145 14.24 -21.25 -6.57
N GLY A 146 13.05 -21.84 -6.36
CA GLY A 146 12.88 -23.27 -6.12
C GLY A 146 11.59 -23.85 -6.69
N HIS A 147 11.50 -25.18 -6.67
CA HIS A 147 10.24 -25.88 -6.97
C HIS A 147 9.27 -25.75 -5.80
N ASP A 148 7.98 -25.88 -6.10
CA ASP A 148 6.95 -26.01 -5.08
C ASP A 148 7.27 -27.21 -4.19
N GLY A 149 7.18 -27.00 -2.88
CA GLY A 149 7.33 -28.07 -1.91
C GLY A 149 6.18 -29.05 -1.98
N ARG A 150 6.46 -30.31 -1.69
CA ARG A 150 5.42 -31.27 -1.31
C ARG A 150 4.95 -30.93 0.11
N ALA A 151 3.64 -30.99 0.38
CA ALA A 151 3.09 -30.64 1.69
C ALA A 151 3.72 -31.48 2.83
N GLU A 152 4.07 -32.73 2.52
CA GLU A 152 4.68 -33.68 3.45
C GLU A 152 6.17 -33.38 3.75
N ALA A 153 6.84 -32.59 2.90
CA ALA A 153 8.23 -32.21 3.07
C ALA A 153 8.42 -31.00 4.01
N GLY A 154 7.34 -30.44 4.54
CA GLY A 154 7.36 -29.23 5.34
C GLY A 154 7.60 -27.96 4.49
N PRO A 155 7.72 -26.79 5.13
CA PRO A 155 7.95 -25.53 4.42
C PRO A 155 9.28 -25.60 3.64
N MET A 156 9.21 -25.37 2.33
CA MET A 156 10.39 -25.27 1.48
C MET A 156 11.04 -23.88 1.57
N PRO A 157 12.36 -23.78 1.42
CA PRO A 157 13.11 -22.53 1.50
C PRO A 157 13.05 -21.69 0.20
N ALA A 158 12.10 -21.94 -0.71
CA ALA A 158 12.02 -21.19 -1.96
C ALA A 158 11.76 -19.71 -1.66
N CYS A 159 12.72 -18.87 -2.02
CA CYS A 159 12.62 -17.44 -1.87
C CYS A 159 11.78 -16.89 -3.02
N GLN A 160 10.68 -16.21 -2.71
CA GLN A 160 9.88 -15.53 -3.72
C GLN A 160 10.35 -14.08 -3.87
N TYR A 161 10.46 -13.62 -5.11
CA TYR A 161 11.03 -12.32 -5.44
C TYR A 161 10.36 -11.73 -6.68
N ILE A 162 10.63 -10.45 -6.94
CA ILE A 162 10.25 -9.78 -8.19
C ILE A 162 11.43 -9.86 -9.14
N ALA A 163 11.26 -10.52 -10.27
CA ALA A 163 12.28 -10.66 -11.28
C ALA A 163 12.18 -9.56 -12.34
N ASN A 164 13.31 -9.32 -13.03
CA ASN A 164 13.38 -8.53 -14.27
C ASN A 164 12.85 -7.09 -14.12
N MET A 165 13.13 -6.44 -12.98
CA MET A 165 12.91 -5.00 -12.87
C MET A 165 13.91 -4.29 -13.79
N ARG A 166 13.39 -3.46 -14.68
CA ARG A 166 14.15 -2.65 -15.65
C ARG A 166 13.83 -1.18 -15.44
N ASP A 167 14.58 -0.32 -16.10
CA ASP A 167 14.44 1.13 -16.00
C ASP A 167 12.97 1.57 -16.07
N GLY A 168 12.50 2.25 -15.03
CA GLY A 168 11.13 2.72 -14.84
C GLY A 168 10.13 1.70 -14.27
N ALA A 169 10.51 0.44 -14.04
CA ALA A 169 9.65 -0.55 -13.39
C ALA A 169 9.40 -0.18 -11.91
N VAL A 170 8.19 -0.44 -11.43
CA VAL A 170 7.75 -0.10 -10.07
C VAL A 170 7.18 -1.31 -9.36
N ALA A 171 7.58 -1.52 -8.11
CA ALA A 171 6.92 -2.40 -7.16
C ALA A 171 6.32 -1.55 -6.02
N GLY A 172 5.01 -1.65 -5.80
CA GLY A 172 4.30 -0.89 -4.77
C GLY A 172 3.79 -1.75 -3.63
N PHE A 173 3.80 -1.19 -2.43
CA PHE A 173 3.49 -1.86 -1.17
C PHE A 173 2.53 -0.99 -0.36
N LYS A 174 1.35 -1.52 -0.02
CA LYS A 174 0.25 -0.78 0.63
C LYS A 174 -0.25 -1.59 1.84
N TYR A 175 -0.31 -1.10 3.07
CA TYR A 175 0.18 0.17 3.60
C TYR A 175 1.02 -0.12 4.86
N PHE A 176 1.87 0.83 5.26
CA PHE A 176 2.66 0.74 6.48
C PHE A 176 2.24 1.81 7.50
N SER A 177 2.06 1.42 8.76
CA SER A 177 1.85 2.34 9.87
C SER A 177 3.21 2.80 10.42
N PRO A 178 3.55 4.10 10.37
CA PRO A 178 4.80 4.58 10.91
C PRO A 178 4.91 4.36 12.42
N VAL A 179 6.10 4.04 12.90
CA VAL A 179 6.37 3.88 14.33
C VAL A 179 6.68 5.26 14.90
N VAL A 180 5.80 5.77 15.77
CA VAL A 180 6.07 6.94 16.61
C VAL A 180 6.69 6.43 17.90
N GLY A 181 7.91 6.88 18.24
CA GLY A 181 8.49 6.57 19.55
C GLY A 181 7.65 7.22 20.65
N GLU A 182 7.40 6.51 21.76
CA GLU A 182 6.88 7.17 22.96
C GLU A 182 7.91 8.21 23.43
N ALA A 183 7.44 9.41 23.78
CA ALA A 183 8.30 10.43 24.33
C ALA A 183 8.90 9.90 25.64
N SER A 184 10.22 9.68 25.67
CA SER A 184 10.90 9.47 26.94
C SER A 184 10.77 10.74 27.79
N ASP A 185 10.56 10.58 29.10
CA ASP A 185 10.48 11.68 30.09
C ASP A 185 11.74 12.59 30.10
N THR A 186 12.78 12.21 29.36
CA THR A 186 14.00 12.97 29.13
C THR A 186 13.95 13.75 27.81
N GLY A 187 13.00 14.69 27.68
CA GLY A 187 13.08 15.86 26.79
C GLY A 187 13.61 15.68 25.36
N THR A 188 13.45 14.50 24.75
CA THR A 188 14.00 14.24 23.42
C THR A 188 12.96 14.69 22.38
N VAL A 189 13.43 15.46 21.39
CA VAL A 189 12.64 15.99 20.27
C VAL A 189 11.74 14.88 19.69
N PRO A 190 10.45 15.14 19.40
CA PRO A 190 9.58 14.15 18.77
C PRO A 190 10.27 13.57 17.54
N ARG A 191 10.45 12.25 17.51
CA ARG A 191 10.95 11.56 16.33
C ARG A 191 9.95 11.84 15.22
N ASP A 192 10.40 12.38 14.09
CA ASP A 192 9.60 12.43 12.87
C ASP A 192 9.15 11.00 12.58
N GLY A 193 7.89 10.69 12.88
CA GLY A 193 7.27 9.36 12.72
C GLY A 193 7.08 9.02 11.25
N GLY A 194 8.11 9.20 10.43
CA GLY A 194 8.16 8.86 9.01
C GLY A 194 8.77 7.50 8.77
N LEU A 195 8.41 6.87 7.66
CA LEU A 195 9.00 5.60 7.24
C LEU A 195 10.42 5.83 6.72
N ARG A 196 11.36 4.96 7.13
CA ARG A 196 12.72 4.94 6.61
C ARG A 196 13.05 3.57 6.03
N VAL A 197 13.29 3.52 4.71
CA VAL A 197 13.82 2.32 4.07
C VAL A 197 15.34 2.31 4.20
N THR A 198 15.88 1.36 4.95
CA THR A 198 17.31 1.33 5.28
C THR A 198 18.12 0.49 4.33
N CYS A 199 17.56 -0.60 3.82
CA CYS A 199 18.22 -1.44 2.83
C CYS A 199 17.25 -2.20 1.92
N VAL A 200 17.79 -2.68 0.81
CA VAL A 200 17.15 -3.60 -0.14
C VAL A 200 18.11 -4.73 -0.46
N THR A 201 17.56 -5.91 -0.74
CA THR A 201 18.32 -7.06 -1.24
C THR A 201 18.01 -7.28 -2.71
N VAL A 202 19.02 -7.13 -3.57
CA VAL A 202 18.89 -7.29 -5.03
C VAL A 202 20.02 -8.12 -5.62
N ARG A 203 19.83 -8.60 -6.85
CA ARG A 203 20.87 -9.22 -7.67
C ARG A 203 20.71 -8.83 -9.13
N VAL A 204 21.70 -9.13 -9.98
CA VAL A 204 21.55 -9.00 -11.43
C VAL A 204 20.56 -10.05 -11.95
N HIS A 205 19.60 -9.62 -12.77
CA HIS A 205 18.68 -10.54 -13.44
C HIS A 205 19.43 -11.45 -14.42
N ARG A 206 19.01 -12.71 -14.51
CA ARG A 206 19.63 -13.70 -15.42
C ARG A 206 19.68 -13.17 -16.86
N GLY A 207 20.85 -13.31 -17.49
CA GLY A 207 21.10 -12.84 -18.86
C GLY A 207 21.73 -11.45 -18.95
N PHE A 208 21.90 -10.76 -17.81
CA PHE A 208 22.65 -9.51 -17.72
C PHE A 208 23.98 -9.75 -16.98
N ALA A 209 25.03 -9.05 -17.40
CA ALA A 209 26.34 -9.13 -16.74
C ALA A 209 26.44 -8.22 -15.50
N ARG A 210 25.74 -7.08 -15.52
CA ARG A 210 25.66 -6.11 -14.42
C ARG A 210 24.38 -5.28 -14.52
N ALA A 211 24.00 -4.63 -13.44
CA ALA A 211 23.02 -3.55 -13.44
C ALA A 211 23.61 -2.35 -12.69
N ASP A 212 23.21 -1.14 -13.11
CA ASP A 212 23.77 0.10 -12.60
C ASP A 212 22.66 1.16 -12.53
N GLY A 213 22.33 1.64 -11.34
CA GLY A 213 21.19 2.52 -11.13
C GLY A 213 20.88 2.78 -9.67
N ARG A 214 19.61 3.03 -9.37
CA ARG A 214 19.10 3.20 -8.01
C ARG A 214 17.65 2.75 -7.89
N PHE A 215 17.21 2.44 -6.68
CA PHE A 215 15.80 2.56 -6.34
C PHE A 215 15.50 3.99 -5.89
N MET A 216 14.51 4.60 -6.54
CA MET A 216 13.79 5.75 -5.99
C MET A 216 12.57 5.25 -5.24
N ILE A 217 12.43 5.63 -3.98
CA ILE A 217 11.37 5.14 -3.09
C ILE A 217 10.47 6.31 -2.74
N SER A 218 9.20 6.24 -3.11
CA SER A 218 8.22 7.31 -2.93
C SER A 218 6.98 6.87 -2.17
N THR A 219 6.23 7.84 -1.66
CA THR A 219 4.92 7.63 -1.02
C THR A 219 3.74 7.78 -1.97
N ASP A 220 4.02 8.01 -3.26
CA ASP A 220 3.04 8.11 -4.34
C ASP A 220 3.53 7.30 -5.56
N PRO A 221 2.61 6.81 -6.42
CA PRO A 221 2.97 5.97 -7.55
C PRO A 221 3.77 6.71 -8.64
N ASP A 222 3.66 8.04 -8.74
CA ASP A 222 4.32 8.83 -9.78
C ASP A 222 5.79 9.13 -9.44
N GLY A 223 6.14 9.06 -8.16
CA GLY A 223 7.50 9.33 -7.67
C GLY A 223 7.73 10.78 -7.30
N VAL A 224 6.67 11.57 -7.11
CA VAL A 224 6.74 13.00 -6.78
C VAL A 224 7.30 13.21 -5.36
N HIS A 225 6.86 12.39 -4.42
CA HIS A 225 7.24 12.43 -3.01
C HIS A 225 8.25 11.32 -2.71
N CYS A 226 9.47 11.48 -3.24
CA CYS A 226 10.58 10.58 -2.96
C CYS A 226 11.10 10.77 -1.54
N ILE A 227 11.17 9.69 -0.75
CA ILE A 227 11.61 9.68 0.65
C ILE A 227 12.97 9.01 0.84
N ALA A 228 13.43 8.22 -0.12
CA ALA A 228 14.74 7.57 -0.07
C ALA A 228 15.25 7.22 -1.46
N GLU A 229 16.58 7.27 -1.61
CA GLU A 229 17.28 6.68 -2.74
C GLU A 229 18.27 5.63 -2.26
N ILE A 230 18.38 4.53 -3.00
CA ILE A 230 19.34 3.46 -2.73
C ILE A 230 20.13 3.17 -4.01
N PRO A 231 21.40 3.57 -4.10
CA PRO A 231 22.26 3.22 -5.23
C PRO A 231 22.44 1.71 -5.36
N LEU A 232 22.32 1.19 -6.58
CA LEU A 232 22.40 -0.23 -6.91
C LEU A 232 23.47 -0.46 -7.98
N HIS A 233 24.49 -1.24 -7.62
CA HIS A 233 25.57 -1.63 -8.52
C HIS A 233 25.87 -3.15 -8.45
N PRO A 234 24.86 -4.04 -8.59
CA PRO A 234 25.11 -5.48 -8.57
C PRO A 234 25.86 -5.93 -9.82
N THR A 235 26.84 -6.81 -9.63
CA THR A 235 27.76 -7.30 -10.70
C THR A 235 27.63 -8.79 -10.98
N ASN A 236 26.74 -9.50 -10.29
CA ASN A 236 26.47 -10.93 -10.47
C ASN A 236 25.05 -11.29 -10.02
N ASN A 237 24.68 -12.56 -10.18
CA ASN A 237 23.37 -13.10 -9.80
C ASN A 237 23.30 -13.56 -8.33
N ASP A 238 24.21 -13.10 -7.47
CA ASP A 238 24.12 -13.36 -6.03
C ASP A 238 23.31 -12.26 -5.36
N TRP A 239 22.51 -12.63 -4.36
CA TRP A 239 21.77 -11.68 -3.54
C TRP A 239 22.74 -10.79 -2.74
N ARG A 240 22.60 -9.47 -2.87
CA ARG A 240 23.41 -8.48 -2.16
C ARG A 240 22.52 -7.41 -1.54
N VAL A 241 22.93 -6.97 -0.35
CA VAL A 241 22.26 -5.89 0.38
C VAL A 241 22.86 -4.54 -0.03
N PHE A 242 22.00 -3.60 -0.39
CA PHE A 242 22.34 -2.21 -0.68
C PHE A 242 21.63 -1.31 0.34
N ARG A 243 22.29 -0.25 0.79
CA ARG A 243 21.83 0.61 1.89
C ARG A 243 21.47 2.00 1.39
N SER A 244 20.46 2.59 2.01
CA SER A 244 20.06 3.97 1.72
C SER A 244 21.16 4.96 2.12
N VAL A 245 21.28 6.00 1.29
CA VAL A 245 22.04 7.20 1.65
C VAL A 245 21.05 8.11 2.39
N VAL A 246 21.40 8.53 3.60
CA VAL A 246 20.59 9.51 4.33
C VAL A 246 20.57 10.81 3.52
N MET A 247 19.42 11.15 2.96
CA MET A 247 19.18 12.48 2.42
C MET A 247 19.00 13.42 3.61
N SER A 248 20.02 14.24 3.91
CA SER A 248 19.80 15.40 4.79
C SER A 248 18.83 16.34 4.08
N PRO A 249 17.76 16.84 4.73
CA PRO A 249 16.95 17.89 4.13
C PRO A 249 17.83 19.13 3.98
N SER A 250 18.14 19.47 2.73
CA SER A 250 18.82 20.72 2.39
C SER A 250 17.91 21.87 2.83
N ILE A 251 18.31 22.60 3.88
CA ILE A 251 17.73 23.90 4.18
C ILE A 251 18.22 24.84 3.07
N GLU A 252 17.35 25.17 2.12
CA GLU A 252 17.56 26.36 1.30
C GLU A 252 17.43 27.58 2.23
N GLN A 253 18.56 28.10 2.70
CA GLN A 253 18.61 29.46 3.21
C GLN A 253 18.52 30.40 2.01
N SER A 254 17.36 31.01 1.81
CA SER A 254 17.26 32.18 0.94
C SER A 254 17.92 33.37 1.65
N GLU A 255 19.09 33.76 1.18
CA GLU A 255 19.63 35.08 1.48
C GLU A 255 18.78 36.13 0.75
N ALA A 256 17.77 36.66 1.42
CA ALA A 256 17.17 37.93 1.05
C ALA A 256 17.98 39.04 1.72
N ALA A 257 18.98 39.56 0.99
CA ALA A 257 19.62 40.83 1.30
C ALA A 257 18.55 41.94 1.34
N GLY A 258 18.58 42.73 2.41
CA GLY A 258 17.61 43.78 2.67
C GLY A 258 17.69 44.93 1.69
N ASP A 259 16.54 45.55 1.45
CA ASP A 259 16.45 46.94 1.00
C ASP A 259 15.46 47.67 1.91
N MET A 260 15.97 48.69 2.59
CA MET A 260 15.23 49.60 3.45
C MET A 260 14.72 50.76 2.60
N GLY A 261 13.40 50.82 2.40
CA GLY A 261 12.71 51.98 1.83
C GLY A 261 11.59 52.43 2.76
N GLN A 262 11.87 53.46 3.56
CA GLN A 262 10.97 54.16 4.47
C GLN A 262 10.10 55.19 3.71
N LEU A 263 8.88 55.45 4.22
CA LEU A 263 7.96 56.63 4.10
C LEU A 263 6.51 56.14 3.89
N ASP A 264 5.43 56.70 4.42
CA ASP A 264 5.12 57.61 5.54
C ASP A 264 3.60 57.48 5.80
N ARG A 265 3.19 58.01 6.94
CA ARG A 265 1.89 58.03 7.66
C ARG A 265 0.59 58.23 6.87
N GLY A 266 -0.47 57.63 7.42
CA GLY A 266 -1.87 58.03 7.20
C GLY A 266 -2.82 57.39 8.23
N THR A 267 -3.14 58.14 9.28
CA THR A 267 -4.10 57.86 10.35
C THR A 267 -5.56 57.90 9.86
N MET A 268 -6.46 57.09 10.44
CA MET A 268 -7.78 57.51 11.00
C MET A 268 -8.69 56.30 11.32
N ASP A 269 -8.97 56.14 12.62
CA ASP A 269 -10.24 55.85 13.31
C ASP A 269 -11.38 55.03 12.67
N GLY A 270 -11.93 54.12 13.49
CA GLY A 270 -13.25 53.52 13.26
C GLY A 270 -13.61 52.41 14.23
N VAL A 271 -13.80 52.74 15.52
CA VAL A 271 -14.44 51.89 16.53
C VAL A 271 -15.96 51.86 16.29
N MET A 272 -16.58 50.67 16.33
CA MET A 272 -18.00 50.51 16.73
C MET A 272 -18.18 49.13 17.38
N THR A 273 -18.47 49.20 18.67
CA THR A 273 -19.01 48.15 19.56
C THR A 273 -20.52 48.01 19.42
N MET A 274 -21.08 46.84 19.78
CA MET A 274 -22.39 46.57 20.42
C MET A 274 -22.78 45.10 20.15
N ASP A 275 -23.49 44.34 20.97
CA ASP A 275 -23.82 44.32 22.40
C ASP A 275 -24.47 42.94 22.65
N ALA A 276 -24.53 42.51 23.91
CA ALA A 276 -25.08 41.25 24.39
C ALA A 276 -26.54 41.38 24.85
N SER A 277 -27.33 40.31 24.71
CA SER A 277 -28.41 39.81 25.61
C SER A 277 -29.02 38.56 24.93
N ASP A 278 -29.59 37.52 25.54
CA ASP A 278 -30.17 37.29 26.87
C ASP A 278 -30.12 35.80 27.26
N VAL A 279 -30.21 35.60 28.57
CA VAL A 279 -30.42 34.39 29.39
C VAL A 279 -31.85 33.85 29.21
N VAL A 280 -32.11 32.52 29.28
CA VAL A 280 -32.98 31.85 30.29
C VAL A 280 -32.75 30.33 30.33
N ASP A 281 -32.64 29.85 31.56
CA ASP A 281 -32.57 28.51 32.14
C ASP A 281 -33.93 27.77 32.14
N THR A 282 -33.94 26.43 32.07
CA THR A 282 -34.87 25.57 32.83
C THR A 282 -34.43 24.10 32.78
N ALA A 283 -34.18 23.55 33.97
CA ALA A 283 -34.14 22.12 34.29
C ALA A 283 -35.54 21.46 34.21
N ASP A 284 -35.64 20.13 34.02
CA ASP A 284 -35.89 19.17 35.12
C ASP A 284 -36.03 17.69 34.66
N ALA A 285 -35.53 16.82 35.55
CA ALA A 285 -35.81 15.43 35.97
C ALA A 285 -36.28 14.26 35.07
N SER A 286 -35.61 13.12 35.36
CA SER A 286 -36.08 11.72 35.49
C SER A 286 -36.43 10.95 34.20
N ASP A 287 -36.16 9.64 34.03
CA ASP A 287 -36.21 8.52 34.96
C ASP A 287 -35.41 7.31 34.39
N THR A 288 -35.11 6.40 35.31
CA THR A 288 -34.37 5.13 35.32
C THR A 288 -34.35 4.18 34.11
N SER A 289 -33.23 3.45 33.94
CA SER A 289 -33.20 1.97 34.05
C SER A 289 -31.79 1.38 33.88
N ASP A 290 -31.47 0.45 34.78
CA ASP A 290 -30.26 -0.36 34.84
C ASP A 290 -30.04 -1.19 33.57
N THR A 291 -28.84 -1.13 32.98
CA THR A 291 -28.26 -2.25 32.23
C THR A 291 -26.73 -2.26 32.30
N VAL A 292 -26.21 -3.26 33.04
CA VAL A 292 -24.95 -4.01 32.85
C VAL A 292 -23.82 -3.33 32.06
N ASP A 293 -22.81 -2.87 32.80
CA ASP A 293 -21.45 -2.61 32.31
C ASP A 293 -20.82 -3.88 31.73
N ALA A 294 -20.89 -4.02 30.41
CA ALA A 294 -19.91 -4.78 29.65
C ALA A 294 -19.04 -3.76 28.93
N ALA A 295 -17.89 -3.44 29.53
CA ALA A 295 -16.84 -2.65 28.90
C ALA A 295 -16.27 -3.42 27.70
N THR A 296 -16.95 -3.37 26.56
CA THR A 296 -16.34 -3.65 25.26
C THR A 296 -15.46 -2.46 24.93
N ALA A 297 -14.16 -2.60 25.15
CA ALA A 297 -13.17 -1.77 24.49
C ALA A 297 -13.40 -1.91 22.97
N ALA A 298 -14.04 -0.92 22.37
CA ALA A 298 -14.23 -0.85 20.93
C ALA A 298 -12.85 -0.88 20.29
N ALA A 299 -12.57 -1.93 19.51
CA ALA A 299 -11.43 -1.92 18.62
C ALA A 299 -11.54 -0.68 17.71
N PRO A 300 -10.48 0.10 17.52
CA PRO A 300 -10.55 1.30 16.70
C PRO A 300 -11.06 0.93 15.29
N ASN A 301 -12.04 1.68 14.82
CA ASN A 301 -12.64 1.52 13.49
C ASN A 301 -11.52 1.45 12.44
N ALA A 302 -11.50 0.39 11.64
CA ALA A 302 -10.47 0.17 10.61
C ALA A 302 -10.34 1.37 9.63
N SER A 303 -11.40 2.18 9.48
CA SER A 303 -11.39 3.40 8.67
C SER A 303 -10.46 4.49 9.20
N ASP A 304 -10.31 4.63 10.52
CA ASP A 304 -9.55 5.74 11.13
C ASP A 304 -8.03 5.47 11.09
N SER A 305 -7.64 4.18 11.10
CA SER A 305 -6.24 3.76 11.01
C SER A 305 -5.59 3.99 9.63
N LYS A 306 -6.40 4.13 8.56
CA LYS A 306 -5.89 4.35 7.19
C LYS A 306 -5.30 5.75 7.00
N HIS A 307 -5.75 6.75 7.77
CA HIS A 307 -5.28 8.14 7.61
C HIS A 307 -3.82 8.38 8.04
N ARG A 308 -3.17 7.41 8.70
CA ARG A 308 -1.73 7.44 9.00
C ARG A 308 -0.92 6.39 8.23
N ALA A 309 -1.55 5.54 7.43
CA ALA A 309 -0.89 4.45 6.75
C ALA A 309 -0.28 4.93 5.43
N VAL A 310 1.01 4.69 5.24
CA VAL A 310 1.79 5.23 4.12
C VAL A 310 2.13 4.09 3.15
N PRO A 311 1.84 4.25 1.85
CA PRO A 311 2.28 3.30 0.83
C PRO A 311 3.73 3.57 0.45
N LEU A 312 4.42 2.57 -0.09
CA LEU A 312 5.79 2.69 -0.60
C LEU A 312 5.88 2.18 -2.03
N TYR A 313 6.48 2.96 -2.92
CA TYR A 313 6.69 2.61 -4.32
C TYR A 313 8.18 2.61 -4.64
N PHE A 314 8.71 1.44 -5.01
CA PHE A 314 10.11 1.23 -5.36
C PHE A 314 10.24 1.27 -6.88
N ARG A 315 10.75 2.38 -7.42
CA ARG A 315 11.01 2.55 -8.85
C ARG A 315 12.48 2.32 -9.15
N TYR A 316 12.79 1.34 -9.99
CA TYR A 316 14.15 1.16 -10.48
C TYR A 316 14.46 2.18 -11.57
N VAL A 317 15.54 2.95 -11.42
CA VAL A 317 16.02 3.93 -12.40
C VAL A 317 17.47 3.60 -12.73
N GLY A 318 17.77 3.23 -13.96
CA GLY A 318 19.12 2.83 -14.35
C GLY A 318 19.21 1.93 -15.57
N THR A 319 20.35 1.26 -15.72
CA THR A 319 20.67 0.35 -16.83
C THR A 319 20.67 -1.11 -16.38
N GLY A 320 20.53 -2.04 -17.33
CA GLY A 320 20.47 -3.46 -17.04
C GLY A 320 19.14 -3.88 -16.41
N SER A 321 19.16 -4.97 -15.65
CA SER A 321 17.98 -5.50 -14.99
C SER A 321 18.34 -6.17 -13.67
N ILE A 322 17.48 -5.99 -12.67
CA ILE A 322 17.65 -6.54 -11.32
C ILE A 322 16.49 -7.47 -10.95
N ASP A 323 16.78 -8.41 -10.07
CA ASP A 323 15.77 -9.09 -9.26
C ASP A 323 15.77 -8.44 -7.86
N PHE A 324 14.58 -8.32 -7.25
CA PHE A 324 14.35 -7.68 -5.96
C PHE A 324 13.72 -8.66 -4.97
N LEU A 325 14.43 -8.95 -3.88
CA LEU A 325 14.05 -9.98 -2.89
C LEU A 325 13.28 -9.42 -1.71
N ASP A 326 13.80 -8.37 -1.07
CA ASP A 326 13.26 -7.83 0.18
C ASP A 326 13.82 -6.44 0.48
N PHE A 327 13.19 -5.74 1.41
CA PHE A 327 13.65 -4.47 1.96
C PHE A 327 13.46 -4.43 3.47
N THR A 328 14.16 -3.51 4.13
CA THR A 328 14.05 -3.28 5.59
C THR A 328 13.60 -1.87 5.88
N LEU A 329 12.57 -1.75 6.72
CA LEU A 329 12.13 -0.52 7.34
C LEU A 329 12.74 -0.41 8.74
N SER A 330 13.10 0.81 9.15
CA SER A 330 13.51 1.11 10.52
C SER A 330 12.70 2.28 11.07
N ALA A 331 12.27 2.16 12.32
CA ALA A 331 11.89 3.30 13.14
C ALA A 331 13.18 4.03 13.51
N GLY A 332 13.43 5.22 12.95
CA GLY A 332 14.73 5.92 13.07
C GLY A 332 15.33 5.89 14.49
N ASP A 333 16.63 5.58 14.56
CA ASP A 333 17.43 5.60 15.80
C ASP A 333 17.56 7.03 16.38
#